data_AF-A0A9W7ATJ0-F1
#
_entry.id   AF-A0A9W7ATJ0-F1
#
_cell.length_a   1.000
_cell.length_b   1.000
_cell.length_c   1.000
_cell.angle_alpha   90.00
_cell.angle_beta   90.00
_cell.angle_gamma   90.00
#
_symmetry.space_group_name_H-M   'P 1'
#
loop_
_entity.id
_entity.type
_entity.pdbx_description
1 polymer ?
#
loop_
_entity_poly.entity_id
_entity_poly.type
_entity_poly.pdbx_seq_one_letter_code
_entity_poly.pdbx_strand_id
1 'polypeptide(L)'
;ICVFKPSDEEPYTINNPRGFAPSPGITMRTGHTPGTGCYREVAAYLLDTNGVCGVPETTLANARHKNFSFGGRGDTCASGGGAKLGSLQTFVQSEATMDDLSPSVIPTHEAQKIAVLDLRLMNADRNAANLLARKRRTESGVTWTLTPIDHGYVLRTKADVAWCDWVWLEWPQMKEPLTKKLKQYVLSIDVDKDVEMLREMLSIDDAACDVYRASCNLLISGVKKGLTLYEIAT
;
A
#
# COMPACT_ATOMS: atom_id res chain seq x y z
N ILE A 1 15.70 -3.19 12.30
CA ILE A 1 15.40 -4.38 11.46
C ILE A 1 14.31 -3.94 10.48
N CYS A 2 14.38 -4.35 9.21
CA CYS A 2 13.58 -3.81 8.09
C CYS A 2 13.13 -4.96 7.18
N VAL A 3 12.16 -4.69 6.30
CA VAL A 3 11.72 -5.59 5.23
C VAL A 3 12.23 -5.05 3.91
N PHE A 4 12.96 -5.88 3.17
CA PHE A 4 13.45 -5.54 1.83
C PHE A 4 12.74 -6.40 0.78
N LYS A 5 12.15 -5.77 -0.23
CA LYS A 5 11.50 -6.43 -1.37
C LYS A 5 12.27 -6.11 -2.66
N PRO A 6 13.12 -7.04 -3.16
CA PRO A 6 13.86 -6.82 -4.40
C PRO A 6 12.92 -6.73 -5.61
N SER A 7 13.08 -5.69 -6.42
CA SER A 7 12.27 -5.45 -7.62
C SER A 7 12.33 -6.60 -8.62
N ASP A 8 13.51 -7.18 -8.81
CA ASP A 8 13.74 -8.26 -9.77
C ASP A 8 13.27 -9.64 -9.29
N GLU A 9 12.72 -9.76 -8.07
CA GLU A 9 12.14 -10.99 -7.50
C GLU A 9 10.61 -10.98 -7.43
N GLU A 10 9.96 -9.90 -7.89
CA GLU A 10 8.50 -9.83 -8.01
C GLU A 10 7.94 -10.94 -8.95
N PRO A 11 6.66 -11.31 -8.86
CA PRO A 11 6.08 -12.24 -9.82
C PRO A 11 6.25 -11.75 -11.26
N TYR A 12 6.63 -12.66 -12.17
CA TYR A 12 6.87 -12.38 -13.59
C TYR A 12 8.11 -11.51 -13.89
N THR A 13 9.05 -11.41 -12.95
CA THR A 13 10.39 -10.87 -13.19
C THR A 13 11.44 -11.97 -13.30
N ILE A 14 12.63 -11.61 -13.78
CA ILE A 14 13.69 -12.56 -14.16
C ILE A 14 14.19 -13.44 -13.00
N ASN A 15 14.14 -12.94 -11.76
CA ASN A 15 14.70 -13.62 -10.60
C ASN A 15 13.62 -14.06 -9.60
N ASN A 16 12.37 -14.22 -10.03
CA ASN A 16 11.30 -14.61 -9.14
C ASN A 16 11.59 -15.98 -8.45
N PRO A 17 11.68 -16.05 -7.11
CA PRO A 17 12.03 -17.28 -6.39
C PRO A 17 10.95 -18.37 -6.48
N ARG A 18 9.72 -18.00 -6.85
CA ARG A 18 8.58 -18.93 -6.96
C ARG A 18 8.43 -19.51 -8.37
N GLY A 19 9.30 -19.15 -9.31
CA GLY A 19 9.31 -19.68 -10.66
C GLY A 19 8.29 -19.04 -11.61
N PHE A 20 7.66 -17.92 -11.22
CA PHE A 20 6.81 -17.14 -12.13
C PHE A 20 7.71 -16.41 -13.13
N ALA A 21 8.01 -17.06 -14.26
CA ALA A 21 8.89 -16.51 -15.29
C ALA A 21 8.25 -15.34 -16.05
N PRO A 22 9.04 -14.37 -16.53
CA PRO A 22 8.55 -13.29 -17.37
C PRO A 22 7.75 -13.82 -18.56
N SER A 23 6.54 -13.32 -18.73
CA SER A 23 5.63 -13.71 -19.81
C SER A 23 4.95 -12.47 -20.37
N PRO A 24 5.03 -12.19 -21.68
CA PRO A 24 4.45 -11.00 -22.27
C PRO A 24 2.96 -10.86 -21.97
N GLY A 25 2.55 -9.72 -21.42
CA GLY A 25 1.15 -9.40 -21.11
C GLY A 25 0.58 -10.08 -19.86
N ILE A 26 1.33 -10.94 -19.17
CA ILE A 26 0.88 -11.57 -17.92
C ILE A 26 1.36 -10.73 -16.73
N THR A 27 0.41 -10.42 -15.84
CA THR A 27 0.65 -9.65 -14.62
C THR A 27 -0.23 -10.24 -13.51
N MET A 28 0.16 -10.07 -12.24
CA MET A 28 -0.70 -10.51 -11.11
C MET A 28 -1.98 -9.68 -11.01
N ARG A 29 -1.91 -8.39 -11.39
CA ARG A 29 -3.04 -7.46 -11.37
C ARG A 29 -2.97 -6.58 -12.62
N THR A 30 -4.09 -6.46 -13.34
CA THR A 30 -4.18 -5.63 -14.54
C THR A 30 -3.76 -4.19 -14.23
N GLY A 31 -3.00 -3.59 -15.14
CA GLY A 31 -2.50 -2.21 -14.98
C GLY A 31 -1.32 -2.07 -14.02
N HIS A 32 -0.73 -3.17 -13.54
CA HIS A 32 0.53 -3.20 -12.81
C HIS A 32 1.65 -3.77 -13.69
N THR A 33 2.82 -3.13 -13.69
CA THR A 33 4.01 -3.61 -14.41
C THR A 33 4.92 -4.39 -13.47
N PRO A 34 5.26 -5.66 -13.75
CA PRO A 34 6.19 -6.44 -12.93
C PRO A 34 7.52 -5.74 -12.71
N GLY A 35 8.05 -5.80 -11.48
CA GLY A 35 9.32 -5.19 -11.09
C GLY A 35 9.22 -3.71 -10.71
N THR A 36 8.00 -3.17 -10.64
CA THR A 36 7.76 -1.76 -10.30
C THR A 36 6.98 -1.59 -8.99
N GLY A 37 6.72 -2.67 -8.25
CA GLY A 37 6.06 -2.62 -6.94
C GLY A 37 6.87 -1.84 -5.91
N CYS A 38 8.20 -1.91 -5.96
CA CYS A 38 9.06 -1.15 -5.05
C CYS A 38 8.83 0.37 -5.08
N TYR A 39 8.58 0.97 -6.25
CA TYR A 39 8.27 2.40 -6.38
C TYR A 39 6.91 2.74 -5.77
N ARG A 40 5.94 1.82 -5.88
CA ARG A 40 4.59 1.98 -5.32
C ARG A 40 4.57 1.90 -3.80
N GLU A 41 5.43 1.05 -3.22
CA GLU A 41 5.65 1.01 -1.77
C GLU A 41 6.19 2.35 -1.24
N VAL A 42 7.16 2.95 -1.95
CA VAL A 42 7.70 4.27 -1.58
C VAL A 42 6.66 5.36 -1.80
N ALA A 43 5.91 5.31 -2.91
CA ALA A 43 4.83 6.25 -3.18
C ALA A 43 3.78 6.26 -2.06
N ALA A 44 3.36 5.08 -1.58
CA ALA A 44 2.39 4.97 -0.49
C ALA A 44 2.87 5.66 0.79
N TYR A 45 4.17 5.54 1.12
CA TYR A 45 4.77 6.25 2.25
C TYR A 45 4.84 7.77 2.01
N LEU A 46 5.33 8.21 0.86
CA LEU A 46 5.44 9.65 0.55
C LEU A 46 4.08 10.35 0.51
N LEU A 47 3.06 9.65 -0.01
CA LEU A 47 1.70 10.16 -0.06
C LEU A 47 1.02 10.15 1.31
N ASP A 48 1.44 9.32 2.27
CA ASP A 48 0.93 9.39 3.65
C ASP A 48 1.47 10.62 4.40
N THR A 49 0.97 11.79 4.02
CA THR A 49 1.45 13.09 4.50
C THR A 49 1.32 13.17 6.02
N ASN A 50 2.44 13.45 6.69
CA ASN A 50 2.55 13.48 8.16
C ASN A 50 2.24 12.15 8.86
N GLY A 51 2.25 11.02 8.13
CA GLY A 51 2.00 9.68 8.70
C GLY A 51 0.58 9.52 9.25
N VAL A 52 -0.42 10.18 8.66
CA VAL A 52 -1.82 10.17 9.12
C VAL A 52 -2.42 8.77 9.04
N CYS A 53 -2.12 8.03 7.97
CA CYS A 53 -2.59 6.67 7.71
C CYS A 53 -1.70 5.62 8.37
N GLY A 54 -0.44 5.96 8.65
CA GLY A 54 0.51 5.14 9.39
C GLY A 54 1.32 4.18 8.51
N VAL A 55 1.57 4.52 7.24
CA VAL A 55 2.48 3.74 6.39
C VAL A 55 3.89 3.80 6.97
N PRO A 56 4.56 2.67 7.23
CA PRO A 56 5.92 2.69 7.78
C PRO A 56 6.90 3.36 6.82
N GLU A 57 7.93 3.98 7.37
CA GLU A 57 9.00 4.60 6.57
C GLU A 57 9.52 3.63 5.52
N THR A 58 9.45 4.06 4.26
CA THR A 58 9.78 3.23 3.11
C THR A 58 10.61 4.03 2.12
N THR A 59 11.73 3.47 1.67
CA THR A 59 12.63 4.10 0.69
C THR A 59 13.12 3.09 -0.33
N LEU A 60 13.71 3.56 -1.42
CA LEU A 60 14.46 2.71 -2.35
C LEU A 60 15.85 2.46 -1.79
N ALA A 61 16.29 1.21 -1.84
CA ALA A 61 17.64 0.85 -1.41
C ALA A 61 18.27 -0.18 -2.37
N ASN A 62 19.59 -0.14 -2.44
CA ASN A 62 20.38 -1.23 -3.00
C ASN A 62 20.86 -2.13 -1.85
N ALA A 63 20.49 -3.41 -1.89
CA ALA A 63 20.88 -4.38 -0.87
C ALA A 63 21.62 -5.56 -1.50
N ARG A 64 22.54 -6.17 -0.74
CA ARG A 64 23.19 -7.45 -1.08
C ARG A 64 22.90 -8.45 0.02
N HIS A 65 22.43 -9.63 -0.34
CA HIS A 65 22.20 -10.70 0.61
C HIS A 65 22.35 -12.06 -0.07
N LYS A 66 22.94 -13.03 0.65
CA LYS A 66 23.21 -14.38 0.13
C LYS A 66 21.96 -15.20 -0.19
N ASN A 67 20.82 -14.84 0.40
CA ASN A 67 19.52 -15.51 0.14
C ASN A 67 18.72 -14.84 -0.98
N PHE A 68 19.23 -13.79 -1.64
CA PHE A 68 18.56 -13.24 -2.81
C PHE A 68 18.68 -14.19 -4.00
N SER A 69 17.68 -14.14 -4.86
CA SER A 69 17.59 -15.00 -6.03
C SER A 69 18.38 -14.38 -7.18
N PHE A 70 19.47 -14.99 -7.64
CA PHE A 70 20.20 -14.54 -8.82
C PHE A 70 19.99 -15.60 -9.89
N GLY A 71 19.24 -15.27 -10.95
CA GLY A 71 18.74 -16.22 -11.95
C GLY A 71 19.80 -17.20 -12.42
N GLY A 72 19.46 -18.49 -12.37
CA GLY A 72 20.36 -19.60 -12.68
C GLY A 72 20.10 -20.77 -11.74
N ARG A 73 19.51 -21.86 -12.26
CA ARG A 73 19.47 -23.14 -11.53
C ARG A 73 20.92 -23.60 -11.33
N GLY A 74 21.48 -23.38 -10.14
CA GLY A 74 22.71 -24.04 -9.71
C GLY A 74 23.93 -23.16 -9.45
N ASP A 75 23.86 -21.83 -9.54
CA ASP A 75 25.02 -21.01 -9.18
C ASP A 75 24.99 -20.64 -7.69
N THR A 76 25.45 -21.57 -6.87
CA THR A 76 25.82 -21.28 -5.50
C THR A 76 26.94 -20.25 -5.52
N CYS A 77 26.58 -19.03 -5.15
CA CYS A 77 27.42 -17.89 -4.78
C CYS A 77 28.87 -18.24 -4.38
N ALA A 78 29.75 -18.44 -5.34
CA ALA A 78 31.21 -18.33 -5.13
C ALA A 78 31.71 -16.92 -5.53
N SER A 79 30.92 -16.17 -6.30
CA SER A 79 31.20 -14.82 -6.79
C SER A 79 30.05 -13.86 -6.47
N GLY A 80 29.82 -13.65 -5.16
CA GLY A 80 28.92 -12.65 -4.56
C GLY A 80 27.95 -11.91 -5.49
N GLY A 81 26.70 -12.39 -5.56
CA GLY A 81 25.63 -11.76 -6.33
C GLY A 81 25.57 -10.23 -6.17
N GLY A 82 25.20 -9.56 -7.26
CA GLY A 82 25.13 -8.10 -7.33
C GLY A 82 24.21 -7.48 -6.27
N ALA A 83 24.35 -6.17 -6.06
CA ALA A 83 23.33 -5.44 -5.31
C ALA A 83 22.03 -5.43 -6.10
N LYS A 84 20.91 -5.56 -5.38
CA LYS A 84 19.56 -5.50 -5.94
C LYS A 84 18.88 -4.23 -5.50
N LEU A 85 18.19 -3.59 -6.43
CA LEU A 85 17.28 -2.48 -6.13
C LEU A 85 15.94 -3.02 -5.62
N GLY A 86 15.39 -2.41 -4.58
CA GLY A 86 14.10 -2.77 -4.03
C GLY A 86 13.58 -1.75 -3.03
N SER A 87 12.38 -1.98 -2.52
CA SER A 87 11.83 -1.18 -1.42
C SER A 87 12.38 -1.69 -0.09
N LEU A 88 12.77 -0.76 0.77
CA LEU A 88 13.22 -1.00 2.14
C LEU A 88 12.24 -0.30 3.08
N GLN A 89 11.42 -1.09 3.78
CA GLN A 89 10.42 -0.60 4.72
C GLN A 89 10.85 -0.93 6.16
N THR A 90 10.67 0.02 7.08
CA THR A 90 10.92 -0.21 8.50
C THR A 90 10.03 -1.35 9.00
N PHE A 91 10.62 -2.32 9.70
CA PHE A 91 9.85 -3.41 10.29
C PHE A 91 8.99 -2.88 11.43
N VAL A 92 7.71 -3.23 11.41
CA VAL A 92 6.77 -2.88 12.48
C VAL A 92 6.45 -4.12 13.28
N GLN A 93 6.75 -4.07 14.57
CA GLN A 93 6.33 -5.10 15.50
C GLN A 93 4.81 -5.03 15.70
N SER A 94 4.14 -6.16 15.48
CA SER A 94 2.72 -6.34 15.70
C SER A 94 2.45 -7.51 16.64
N GLU A 95 1.25 -7.55 17.21
CA GLU A 95 0.79 -8.66 18.05
C GLU A 95 -0.16 -9.59 17.28
N ALA A 96 -0.76 -9.09 16.20
CA ALA A 96 -1.73 -9.78 15.37
C ALA A 96 -1.79 -9.13 13.97
N THR A 97 -2.45 -9.79 13.02
CA THR A 97 -3.00 -9.13 11.83
C THR A 97 -4.52 -8.99 11.99
N MET A 98 -5.20 -8.41 11.00
CA MET A 98 -6.67 -8.43 10.99
C MET A 98 -7.27 -9.82 10.67
N ASP A 99 -6.45 -10.85 10.40
CA ASP A 99 -6.95 -12.23 10.31
C ASP A 99 -7.33 -12.76 11.69
N ASP A 100 -6.69 -12.26 12.74
CA ASP A 100 -6.87 -12.73 14.12
C ASP A 100 -7.93 -11.95 14.89
N LEU A 101 -8.40 -10.82 14.34
CA LEU A 101 -9.20 -9.83 15.06
C LEU A 101 -10.54 -9.57 14.38
N SER A 102 -11.57 -9.33 15.21
CA SER A 102 -12.83 -8.80 14.72
C SER A 102 -12.72 -7.30 14.43
N PRO A 103 -13.30 -6.78 13.33
CA PRO A 103 -13.38 -5.36 13.08
C PRO A 103 -13.98 -4.57 14.25
N SER A 104 -14.88 -5.17 15.03
CA SER A 104 -15.56 -4.47 16.14
C SER A 104 -14.63 -4.01 17.26
N VAL A 105 -13.44 -4.60 17.41
CA VAL A 105 -12.45 -4.17 18.42
C VAL A 105 -11.55 -3.03 17.93
N ILE A 106 -11.64 -2.67 16.65
CA ILE A 106 -10.81 -1.64 16.03
C ILE A 106 -11.48 -0.26 16.17
N PRO A 107 -10.79 0.75 16.71
CA PRO A 107 -11.31 2.10 16.76
C PRO A 107 -11.68 2.65 15.38
N THR A 108 -12.78 3.40 15.29
CA THR A 108 -13.28 3.95 14.02
C THR A 108 -12.23 4.71 13.23
N HIS A 109 -11.44 5.56 13.89
CA HIS A 109 -10.38 6.32 13.20
C HIS A 109 -9.25 5.44 12.63
N GLU A 110 -8.94 4.32 13.29
CA GLU A 110 -7.89 3.40 12.84
C GLU A 110 -8.36 2.58 11.64
N ALA A 111 -9.64 2.22 11.55
CA ALA A 111 -10.18 1.59 10.35
C ALA A 111 -10.32 2.61 9.20
N GLN A 112 -10.89 3.79 9.47
CA GLN A 112 -11.15 4.80 8.45
C GLN A 112 -9.88 5.35 7.79
N LYS A 113 -8.75 5.45 8.53
CA LYS A 113 -7.49 5.93 7.94
C LYS A 113 -6.93 4.97 6.88
N ILE A 114 -7.16 3.66 7.05
CA ILE A 114 -6.77 2.63 6.07
C ILE A 114 -7.60 2.80 4.81
N ALA A 115 -8.92 2.90 4.97
CA ALA A 115 -9.84 3.08 3.86
C ALA A 115 -9.59 4.37 3.07
N VAL A 116 -9.29 5.48 3.76
CA VAL A 116 -8.88 6.74 3.12
C VAL A 116 -7.63 6.56 2.27
N LEU A 117 -6.61 5.86 2.79
CA LEU A 117 -5.39 5.59 2.04
C LEU A 117 -5.67 4.71 0.83
N ASP A 118 -6.37 3.60 1.01
CA ASP A 118 -6.62 2.63 -0.06
C ASP A 118 -7.52 3.20 -1.16
N LEU A 119 -8.54 4.01 -0.82
CA LEU A 119 -9.36 4.75 -1.80
C LEU A 119 -8.51 5.75 -2.57
N ARG A 120 -7.69 6.55 -1.87
CA ARG A 120 -6.80 7.53 -2.50
C ARG A 120 -5.84 6.85 -3.48
N LEU A 121 -5.25 5.73 -3.09
CA LEU A 121 -4.23 5.02 -3.86
C LEU A 121 -4.79 3.97 -4.85
N MET A 122 -6.10 3.72 -4.83
CA MET A 122 -6.76 2.62 -5.56
C MET A 122 -6.07 1.28 -5.31
N ASN A 123 -5.88 0.95 -4.03
CA ASN A 123 -5.23 -0.30 -3.64
C ASN A 123 -6.05 -1.51 -4.11
N ALA A 124 -5.39 -2.44 -4.79
CA ALA A 124 -6.01 -3.62 -5.38
C ALA A 124 -5.75 -4.91 -4.62
N ASP A 125 -5.13 -4.82 -3.44
CA ASP A 125 -4.71 -5.99 -2.68
C ASP A 125 -4.73 -5.74 -1.17
N ARG A 126 -5.74 -5.00 -0.65
CA ARG A 126 -5.89 -4.82 0.80
C ARG A 126 -6.65 -5.99 1.41
N ASN A 127 -5.90 -7.01 1.82
CA ASN A 127 -6.41 -8.11 2.63
C ASN A 127 -6.10 -7.91 4.14
N ALA A 128 -6.63 -8.80 4.98
CA ALA A 128 -6.46 -8.77 6.44
C ALA A 128 -5.00 -8.93 6.92
N ALA A 129 -4.22 -9.76 6.23
CA ALA A 129 -2.80 -9.98 6.54
C ALA A 129 -1.96 -8.72 6.32
N ASN A 130 -2.40 -7.82 5.43
CA ASN A 130 -1.74 -6.55 5.12
C ASN A 130 -2.02 -5.46 6.17
N LEU A 131 -2.76 -5.76 7.23
CA LEU A 131 -3.09 -4.84 8.33
C LEU A 131 -2.53 -5.36 9.64
N LEU A 132 -1.37 -4.82 10.03
CA LEU A 132 -0.71 -5.16 11.27
C LEU A 132 -1.41 -4.48 12.45
N ALA A 133 -1.78 -5.25 13.47
CA ALA A 133 -2.45 -4.76 14.66
C ALA A 133 -1.52 -4.80 15.88
N ARG A 134 -1.53 -3.72 16.65
CA ARG A 134 -0.74 -3.59 17.89
C ARG A 134 -1.56 -2.93 18.99
N LYS A 135 -1.49 -3.45 20.21
CA LYS A 135 -2.03 -2.78 21.39
C LYS A 135 -1.22 -1.53 21.72
N ARG A 136 -1.94 -0.45 22.01
CA ARG A 136 -1.43 0.79 22.58
C ARG A 136 -2.10 1.04 23.93
N ARG A 137 -1.31 1.33 24.95
CA ARG A 137 -1.82 1.81 26.23
C ARG A 137 -2.18 3.28 26.10
N THR A 138 -3.39 3.63 26.53
CA THR A 138 -3.91 4.99 26.64
C THR A 138 -4.31 5.25 28.09
N GLU A 139 -4.61 6.49 28.43
CA GLU A 139 -5.15 6.86 29.75
C GLU A 139 -6.46 6.10 30.06
N SER A 140 -7.24 5.78 29.02
CA SER A 140 -8.51 5.05 29.10
C SER A 140 -8.39 3.53 29.04
N GLY A 141 -7.18 2.97 29.01
CA GLY A 141 -6.95 1.52 28.98
C GLY A 141 -6.06 1.05 27.83
N VAL A 142 -6.48 -0.01 27.14
CA VAL A 142 -5.75 -0.58 26.00
C VAL A 142 -6.61 -0.48 24.76
N THR A 143 -6.05 0.03 23.68
CA THR A 143 -6.70 0.13 22.37
C THR A 143 -5.86 -0.51 21.28
N TRP A 144 -6.47 -0.82 20.14
CA TRP A 144 -5.77 -1.33 18.97
C TRP A 144 -5.39 -0.20 18.03
N THR A 145 -4.21 -0.29 17.44
CA THR A 145 -3.78 0.52 16.30
C THR A 145 -3.43 -0.36 15.12
N LEU A 146 -3.78 0.09 13.92
CA LEU A 146 -3.48 -0.54 12.65
C LEU A 146 -2.34 0.17 11.93
N THR A 147 -1.49 -0.63 11.30
CA THR A 147 -0.43 -0.19 10.40
C THR A 147 -0.64 -0.89 9.04
N PRO A 148 -0.94 -0.15 7.96
CA PRO A 148 -1.00 -0.73 6.63
C PRO A 148 0.41 -1.04 6.12
N ILE A 149 0.57 -2.22 5.55
CA ILE A 149 1.78 -2.64 4.84
C ILE A 149 1.42 -3.16 3.44
N ASP A 150 2.43 -3.48 2.64
CA ASP A 150 2.28 -4.13 1.34
C ASP A 150 1.43 -3.35 0.32
N HIS A 151 2.01 -2.27 -0.20
CA HIS A 151 1.38 -1.38 -1.18
C HIS A 151 1.87 -1.63 -2.62
N GLY A 152 2.46 -2.79 -2.92
CA GLY A 152 3.00 -3.08 -4.26
C GLY A 152 1.98 -2.96 -5.41
N TYR A 153 0.67 -3.08 -5.11
CA TYR A 153 -0.43 -3.03 -6.10
C TYR A 153 -1.30 -1.77 -6.03
N VAL A 154 -0.75 -0.64 -5.55
CA VAL A 154 -1.39 0.69 -5.70
C VAL A 154 -1.01 1.39 -7.02
N LEU A 155 -1.61 2.53 -7.34
CA LEU A 155 -1.21 3.40 -8.48
C LEU A 155 -1.08 2.61 -9.79
N ARG A 156 -2.16 1.92 -10.16
CA ARG A 156 -2.24 1.13 -11.40
C ARG A 156 -2.80 1.97 -12.53
N THR A 157 -2.53 1.55 -13.76
CA THR A 157 -3.04 2.21 -14.99
C THR A 157 -4.49 1.85 -15.31
N LYS A 158 -5.15 1.10 -14.43
CA LYS A 158 -6.55 0.69 -14.53
C LYS A 158 -7.28 1.04 -13.25
N ALA A 159 -8.46 1.64 -13.41
CA ALA A 159 -9.36 2.00 -12.32
C ALA A 159 -10.33 0.85 -12.03
N ASP A 160 -9.81 -0.36 -11.80
CA ASP A 160 -10.60 -1.57 -11.52
C ASP A 160 -10.28 -2.10 -10.12
N VAL A 161 -11.15 -1.88 -9.15
CA VAL A 161 -11.01 -2.50 -7.82
C VAL A 161 -12.25 -3.35 -7.57
N ALA A 162 -12.03 -4.62 -7.26
CA ALA A 162 -13.13 -5.51 -6.90
C ALA A 162 -13.53 -5.27 -5.45
N TRP A 163 -14.80 -5.52 -5.12
CA TRP A 163 -15.30 -5.42 -3.75
C TRP A 163 -14.50 -6.27 -2.75
N CYS A 164 -13.91 -7.39 -3.20
CA CYS A 164 -13.10 -8.29 -2.39
C CYS A 164 -11.65 -7.84 -2.22
N ASP A 165 -11.20 -6.80 -2.92
CA ASP A 165 -9.84 -6.25 -2.77
C ASP A 165 -9.70 -5.38 -1.51
N TRP A 166 -10.81 -5.01 -0.85
CA TRP A 166 -10.82 -4.21 0.37
C TRP A 166 -11.47 -4.96 1.53
N VAL A 167 -10.63 -5.54 2.39
CA VAL A 167 -11.09 -6.26 3.59
C VAL A 167 -11.96 -5.41 4.52
N TRP A 168 -11.75 -4.10 4.52
CA TRP A 168 -12.45 -3.15 5.39
C TRP A 168 -13.80 -2.70 4.86
N LEU A 169 -14.15 -3.01 3.60
CA LEU A 169 -15.32 -2.42 2.92
C LEU A 169 -16.61 -2.60 3.72
N GLU A 170 -16.86 -3.80 4.22
CA GLU A 170 -18.10 -4.11 4.95
C GLU A 170 -18.04 -3.82 6.46
N TRP A 171 -16.91 -3.31 6.97
CA TRP A 171 -16.77 -3.03 8.39
C TRP A 171 -17.74 -1.91 8.83
N PRO A 172 -18.35 -2.01 10.02
CA PRO A 172 -19.35 -1.02 10.47
C PRO A 172 -18.79 0.41 10.50
N GLN A 173 -17.49 0.57 10.78
CA GLN A 173 -16.79 1.85 10.78
C GLN A 173 -16.88 2.61 9.44
N MET A 174 -17.06 1.92 8.31
CA MET A 174 -17.15 2.54 6.99
C MET A 174 -18.51 3.19 6.73
N LYS A 175 -19.53 2.75 7.47
CA LYS A 175 -20.92 3.24 7.39
C LYS A 175 -21.16 4.41 8.35
N GLU A 176 -20.16 4.76 9.16
CA GLU A 176 -20.17 5.92 10.04
C GLU A 176 -19.62 7.17 9.35
N PRO A 177 -20.03 8.39 9.77
CA PRO A 177 -19.42 9.63 9.29
C PRO A 177 -17.91 9.63 9.46
N LEU A 178 -17.20 10.20 8.47
CA LEU A 178 -15.75 10.33 8.53
C LEU A 178 -15.32 11.19 9.73
N THR A 179 -14.34 10.74 10.50
CA THR A 179 -13.83 11.52 11.64
C THR A 179 -13.36 12.91 11.21
N LYS A 180 -13.53 13.93 12.07
CA LYS A 180 -13.16 15.32 11.76
C LYS A 180 -11.70 15.46 11.31
N LYS A 181 -10.78 14.73 11.95
CA LYS A 181 -9.35 14.72 11.62
C LYS A 181 -9.10 14.18 10.21
N LEU A 182 -9.70 13.04 9.85
CA LEU A 182 -9.55 12.47 8.51
C LEU A 182 -10.24 13.31 7.44
N LYS A 183 -11.39 13.92 7.76
CA LYS A 183 -12.05 14.86 6.86
C LYS A 183 -11.14 16.06 6.54
N GLN A 184 -10.51 16.66 7.55
CA GLN A 184 -9.55 17.75 7.34
C GLN A 184 -8.36 17.31 6.51
N TYR A 185 -7.80 16.13 6.79
CA TYR A 185 -6.72 15.55 6.01
C TYR A 185 -7.10 15.38 4.53
N VAL A 186 -8.22 14.72 4.23
CA VAL A 186 -8.69 14.51 2.84
C VAL A 186 -8.89 15.84 2.12
N LEU A 187 -9.49 16.83 2.77
CA LEU A 187 -9.74 18.14 2.17
C LEU A 187 -8.47 18.99 1.98
N SER A 188 -7.36 18.61 2.61
CA SER A 188 -6.05 19.25 2.45
C SER A 188 -5.17 18.62 1.37
N ILE A 189 -5.61 17.52 0.73
CA ILE A 189 -4.84 16.85 -0.32
C ILE A 189 -4.67 17.78 -1.52
N ASP A 190 -3.42 17.98 -1.92
CA ASP A 190 -3.03 18.71 -3.14
C ASP A 190 -2.66 17.68 -4.21
N VAL A 191 -3.67 17.33 -5.03
CA VAL A 191 -3.56 16.24 -6.00
C VAL A 191 -2.50 16.52 -7.07
N ASP A 192 -2.34 17.77 -7.50
CA ASP A 192 -1.39 18.11 -8.55
C ASP A 192 0.05 18.07 -8.04
N LYS A 193 0.28 18.54 -6.81
CA LYS A 193 1.58 18.40 -6.14
C LYS A 193 1.96 16.94 -5.90
N ASP A 194 1.00 16.11 -5.50
CA ASP A 194 1.22 14.68 -5.34
C ASP A 194 1.62 14.04 -6.68
N VAL A 195 0.93 14.36 -7.78
CA VAL A 195 1.26 13.82 -9.11
C VAL A 195 2.62 14.30 -9.61
N GLU A 196 2.99 15.57 -9.39
CA GLU A 196 4.32 16.08 -9.71
C GLU A 196 5.40 15.23 -9.01
N MET A 197 5.25 15.00 -7.71
CA MET A 197 6.15 14.15 -6.93
C MET A 197 6.21 12.69 -7.43
N LEU A 198 5.05 12.09 -7.77
CA LEU A 198 5.00 10.73 -8.31
C LEU A 198 5.75 10.60 -9.65
N ARG A 199 5.62 11.60 -10.53
CA ARG A 199 6.29 11.65 -11.83
C ARG A 199 7.79 11.87 -11.67
N GLU A 200 8.17 12.92 -10.95
CA GLU A 200 9.56 13.39 -10.91
C GLU A 200 10.45 12.50 -10.04
N MET A 201 9.95 12.02 -8.90
CA MET A 201 10.77 11.25 -7.96
C MET A 201 10.74 9.75 -8.22
N LEU A 202 9.61 9.22 -8.70
CA LEU A 202 9.36 7.79 -8.78
C LEU A 202 9.09 7.29 -10.20
N SER A 203 9.04 8.19 -11.19
CA SER A 203 8.76 7.85 -12.59
C SER A 203 7.45 7.05 -12.77
N ILE A 204 6.44 7.35 -11.95
CA ILE A 204 5.10 6.76 -12.11
C ILE A 204 4.50 7.30 -13.41
N ASP A 205 3.93 6.39 -14.19
CA ASP A 205 3.43 6.68 -15.53
C ASP A 205 2.19 7.59 -15.50
N ASP A 206 1.97 8.31 -16.60
CA ASP A 206 0.87 9.28 -16.72
C ASP A 206 -0.51 8.63 -16.59
N ALA A 207 -0.68 7.41 -17.10
CA ALA A 207 -1.97 6.71 -17.00
C ALA A 207 -2.30 6.35 -15.54
N ALA A 208 -1.32 5.89 -14.76
CA ALA A 208 -1.46 5.69 -13.32
C ALA A 208 -1.72 7.01 -12.57
N CYS A 209 -1.04 8.09 -12.96
CA CYS A 209 -1.30 9.42 -12.40
C CYS A 209 -2.73 9.92 -12.68
N ASP A 210 -3.28 9.65 -13.86
CA ASP A 210 -4.65 10.02 -14.20
C ASP A 210 -5.69 9.20 -13.41
N VAL A 211 -5.44 7.90 -13.21
CA VAL A 211 -6.26 7.06 -12.30
C VAL A 211 -6.19 7.60 -10.87
N TYR A 212 -5.00 7.98 -10.40
CA TYR A 212 -4.81 8.60 -9.08
C TYR A 212 -5.55 9.94 -8.93
N ARG A 213 -5.53 10.80 -9.97
CA ARG A 213 -6.33 12.03 -9.96
C ARG A 213 -7.81 11.73 -9.81
N ALA A 214 -8.32 10.76 -10.58
CA ALA A 214 -9.71 10.36 -10.54
C ALA A 214 -10.12 9.85 -9.14
N SER A 215 -9.29 8.99 -8.53
CA SER A 215 -9.56 8.45 -7.19
C SER A 215 -9.54 9.52 -6.10
N CYS A 216 -8.56 10.42 -6.13
CA CYS A 216 -8.49 11.55 -5.20
C CYS A 216 -9.70 12.46 -5.35
N ASN A 217 -10.08 12.81 -6.58
CA ASN A 217 -11.21 13.68 -6.85
C ASN A 217 -12.54 13.05 -6.43
N LEU A 218 -12.71 11.74 -6.62
CA LEU A 218 -13.87 11.00 -6.13
C LEU A 218 -13.95 11.06 -4.60
N LEU A 219 -12.85 10.73 -3.92
CA LEU A 219 -12.76 10.75 -2.45
C LEU A 219 -13.05 12.15 -1.88
N ILE A 220 -12.38 13.18 -2.41
CA ILE A 220 -12.56 14.57 -1.97
C ILE A 220 -14.00 15.04 -2.20
N SER A 221 -14.58 14.74 -3.37
CA SER A 221 -15.96 15.10 -3.71
C SER A 221 -16.97 14.43 -2.79
N GLY A 222 -16.80 13.13 -2.52
CA GLY A 222 -17.65 12.39 -1.58
C GLY A 222 -17.59 12.95 -0.17
N VAL A 223 -16.38 13.23 0.34
CA VAL A 223 -16.19 13.83 1.67
C VAL A 223 -16.78 15.24 1.77
N LYS A 224 -16.72 16.05 0.70
CA LYS A 224 -17.38 17.36 0.64
C LYS A 224 -18.90 17.25 0.71
N LYS A 225 -19.48 16.22 0.07
CA LYS A 225 -20.91 15.92 0.10
C LYS A 225 -21.38 15.27 1.41
N GLY A 226 -20.44 14.90 2.30
CA GLY A 226 -20.75 14.26 3.57
C GLY A 226 -21.07 12.76 3.46
N LEU A 227 -20.67 12.13 2.35
CA LEU A 227 -20.78 10.68 2.18
C LEU A 227 -19.85 9.95 3.15
N THR A 228 -20.28 8.76 3.56
CA THR A 228 -19.48 7.78 4.29
C THR A 228 -18.42 7.15 3.37
N LEU A 229 -17.40 6.50 3.94
CA LEU A 229 -16.39 5.83 3.12
C LEU A 229 -16.98 4.63 2.37
N TYR A 230 -18.02 4.00 2.93
CA TYR A 230 -18.78 2.96 2.24
C TYR A 230 -19.44 3.50 0.97
N GLU A 231 -20.20 4.60 1.07
CA GLU A 231 -20.88 5.22 -0.09
C GLU A 231 -19.93 5.78 -1.14
N ILE A 232 -18.68 6.11 -0.78
CA ILE A 232 -17.66 6.54 -1.74
C ILE A 232 -17.07 5.33 -2.48
N ALA A 233 -17.00 4.19 -1.80
CA ALA A 233 -16.41 2.96 -2.31
C ALA A 233 -17.37 2.10 -3.17
N THR A 234 -18.69 2.38 -3.11
CA THR A 234 -19.76 1.63 -3.79
C THR A 234 -20.58 2.50 -4.72
#